data_AF-A0A6N2IFG5-F1
#
_entry.id   AF-A0A6N2IFG5-F1
#
_cell.length_a   1.000
_cell.length_b   1.000
_cell.length_c   1.000
_cell.angle_alpha   90.00
_cell.angle_beta   90.00
_cell.angle_gamma   90.00
#
_symmetry.space_group_name_H-M   'P 1'
#
loop_
_entity.id
_entity.type
_entity.pdbx_description
1 polymer ?
#
loop_
_entity_poly.entity_id
_entity_poly.type
_entity_poly.pdbx_seq_one_letter_code
_entity_poly.pdbx_strand_id
1 'polypeptide(L)'
;MLGRLREILARSGVDLADEELLDVLWLARNLPGDVDPLARRPAPAAPSRQAAEQGEPRAPGADDPAQPGAQPPPAVAPHRLFPLHAAPRGKGSGGPEPAPHRAHALRTPGLHVLPSRHLTLGKALRPLRQRLPDRLRQELDVARTVDAMAETGLPETVTSPARSRWLSLVLLIDDGVSMVLWKRLASEIRTLMERAGAFRDVRVFGLDTRGPHAPLLSNRPYRRQGPHLPPAALCDPTGGTLVLVVSDGVGDAWWDGRMSEAAALWARRQPTAILQALPARLWANSGIATRPWHVTSVRRGGPTTAWHVTDPRLPADLVGFDSVPVPVLEPTPAAVGDWARLVASPSATAVLPLWDIGRSATRSRRAGTGQGQDAEAVLRFRGAASPEAYRLAAHLAAVAPVTPPVMRMVQEALGPPTDTGHLVEVFLGGLMHNAAADTAGRLPQPEFFDFSDDARRILLGTLPARELLRTTRLIAERLAACVRHSPSFTAWVAHPGGAAAVDAPERSFAQLEERLLKRLGVATCLDAPPVDRPPPAAGAGAGSGPDAGGR
;
A
#
# COMPACT_ATOMS: atom_id res chain seq x y z
N MET A 1 -39.90 -0.72 -24.30
CA MET A 1 -39.39 -2.11 -24.27
C MET A 1 -39.75 -2.82 -22.96
N LEU A 2 -39.53 -2.21 -21.79
CA LEU A 2 -39.90 -2.74 -20.46
C LEU A 2 -41.42 -3.03 -20.30
N GLY A 3 -42.30 -2.14 -20.74
CA GLY A 3 -43.76 -2.36 -20.59
C GLY A 3 -44.30 -3.60 -21.31
N ARG A 4 -43.73 -3.95 -22.48
CA ARG A 4 -44.14 -5.16 -23.23
C ARG A 4 -43.64 -6.45 -22.57
N LEU A 5 -42.51 -6.40 -21.86
CA LEU A 5 -42.00 -7.52 -21.07
C LEU A 5 -42.88 -7.77 -19.85
N ARG A 6 -43.34 -6.70 -19.20
CA ARG A 6 -44.25 -6.78 -18.04
C ARG A 6 -45.58 -7.44 -18.39
N GLU A 7 -46.19 -7.07 -19.53
CA GLU A 7 -47.43 -7.71 -20.00
C GLU A 7 -47.26 -9.21 -20.27
N ILE A 8 -46.10 -9.63 -20.76
CA ILE A 8 -45.82 -11.05 -21.03
C ILE A 8 -45.64 -11.84 -19.71
N LEU A 9 -44.95 -11.26 -18.73
CA LEU A 9 -44.75 -11.88 -17.41
C LEU A 9 -46.05 -11.97 -16.61
N ALA A 10 -46.88 -10.92 -16.63
CA ALA A 10 -48.19 -10.93 -15.98
C ALA A 10 -49.11 -12.01 -16.56
N ARG A 11 -49.10 -12.21 -17.89
CA ARG A 11 -49.82 -13.32 -18.56
C ARG A 11 -49.29 -14.70 -18.20
N SER A 12 -48.06 -14.78 -17.70
CA SER A 12 -47.42 -16.00 -17.24
C SER A 12 -47.63 -16.25 -15.73
N GLY A 13 -48.45 -15.43 -15.07
CA GLY A 13 -48.82 -15.56 -13.66
C GLY A 13 -47.87 -14.88 -12.67
N VAL A 14 -46.94 -14.05 -13.15
CA VAL A 14 -45.98 -13.31 -12.32
C VAL A 14 -46.19 -11.82 -12.53
N ASP A 15 -46.92 -11.20 -11.60
CA ASP A 15 -47.14 -9.75 -11.60
C ASP A 15 -46.01 -9.07 -10.80
N LEU A 16 -45.23 -8.23 -11.47
CA LEU A 16 -44.08 -7.53 -10.88
C LEU A 16 -44.25 -6.03 -11.09
N ALA A 17 -44.01 -5.26 -10.04
CA ALA A 17 -43.88 -3.81 -10.14
C ALA A 17 -42.62 -3.43 -10.93
N ASP A 18 -42.59 -2.19 -11.44
CA ASP A 18 -41.49 -1.73 -12.31
C ASP A 18 -40.13 -1.74 -11.58
N GLU A 19 -40.14 -1.49 -10.27
CA GLU A 19 -38.97 -1.54 -9.39
C GLU A 19 -38.48 -2.98 -9.19
N GLU A 20 -39.40 -3.93 -9.00
CA GLU A 20 -39.08 -5.36 -8.84
C GLU A 20 -38.54 -5.96 -10.14
N LEU A 21 -39.05 -5.52 -11.30
CA LEU A 21 -38.53 -5.94 -12.60
C LEU A 21 -37.08 -5.46 -12.81
N LEU A 22 -36.77 -4.24 -12.36
CA LEU A 22 -35.40 -3.70 -12.41
C LEU A 22 -34.47 -4.46 -11.47
N ASP A 23 -34.92 -4.79 -10.27
CA ASP A 23 -34.16 -5.59 -9.31
C ASP A 23 -33.90 -7.01 -9.83
N VAL A 24 -34.88 -7.66 -10.47
CA VAL A 24 -34.68 -8.99 -11.08
C VAL A 24 -33.67 -8.93 -12.22
N LEU A 25 -33.75 -7.92 -13.09
CA LEU A 25 -32.78 -7.75 -14.19
C LEU A 25 -31.37 -7.42 -13.67
N TRP A 26 -31.29 -6.65 -12.58
CA TRP A 26 -30.04 -6.37 -11.89
C TRP A 26 -29.47 -7.64 -11.26
N LEU A 27 -30.29 -8.45 -10.58
CA LEU A 27 -29.87 -9.71 -9.96
C LEU A 27 -29.45 -10.74 -11.01
N ALA A 28 -30.19 -10.90 -12.11
CA ALA A 28 -29.85 -11.82 -13.20
C ALA A 28 -28.49 -11.48 -13.85
N ARG A 29 -28.09 -10.20 -13.83
CA ARG A 29 -26.79 -9.76 -14.34
C ARG A 29 -25.65 -9.95 -13.34
N ASN A 30 -25.95 -9.90 -12.04
CA ASN A 30 -24.94 -9.84 -10.98
C ASN A 30 -24.78 -11.14 -10.19
N LEU A 31 -25.70 -12.10 -10.31
CA LEU A 31 -25.50 -13.46 -9.80
C LEU A 31 -24.70 -14.32 -10.80
N PRO A 32 -23.72 -15.12 -10.32
CA PRO A 32 -22.99 -16.06 -11.17
C PRO A 32 -23.95 -17.11 -11.73
N GLY A 33 -23.88 -17.37 -13.04
CA GLY A 33 -24.83 -18.17 -13.81
C GLY A 33 -24.87 -19.68 -13.56
N ASP A 34 -24.41 -20.15 -12.39
CA ASP A 34 -24.54 -21.54 -11.94
C ASP A 34 -25.24 -21.55 -10.57
N VAL A 35 -26.56 -21.46 -10.60
CA VAL A 35 -27.42 -21.87 -9.49
C VAL A 35 -28.45 -22.84 -10.04
N ASP A 36 -28.24 -24.13 -9.74
CA ASP A 36 -29.23 -25.20 -9.94
C ASP A 36 -30.58 -24.77 -9.32
N PRO A 37 -31.73 -25.07 -9.96
CA PRO A 37 -33.03 -24.74 -9.40
C PRO A 37 -33.22 -25.51 -8.10
N LEU A 38 -33.23 -24.79 -6.96
CA LEU A 38 -33.52 -25.34 -5.65
C LEU A 38 -34.82 -26.14 -5.71
N ALA A 39 -34.68 -27.44 -5.50
CA ALA A 39 -35.73 -28.42 -5.49
C ALA A 39 -36.93 -27.97 -4.62
N ARG A 40 -38.12 -28.19 -5.19
CA ARG A 40 -39.43 -28.12 -4.52
C ARG A 40 -39.36 -28.69 -3.11
N ARG A 41 -39.74 -27.90 -2.12
CA ARG A 41 -40.07 -28.38 -0.78
C ARG A 41 -41.60 -28.34 -0.61
N PRO A 42 -42.25 -29.44 -0.21
CA PRO A 42 -43.70 -29.51 -0.12
C PRO A 42 -44.22 -28.74 1.10
N ALA A 43 -45.42 -28.19 0.95
CA ALA A 43 -46.17 -27.50 2.00
C ALA A 43 -46.63 -28.46 3.11
N PRO A 44 -46.63 -28.05 4.39
CA PRO A 44 -47.49 -28.64 5.40
C PRO A 44 -48.82 -27.87 5.49
N ALA A 45 -49.90 -28.64 5.51
CA ALA A 45 -51.28 -28.23 5.63
C ALA A 45 -51.61 -27.62 7.01
N ALA A 46 -52.61 -26.74 7.01
CA ALA A 46 -53.26 -26.19 8.20
C ALA A 46 -53.96 -27.29 9.04
N PRO A 47 -54.32 -26.97 10.29
CA PRO A 47 -55.75 -26.86 10.56
C PRO A 47 -56.17 -25.62 11.38
N SER A 48 -57.30 -25.05 10.94
CA SER A 48 -58.52 -24.75 11.72
C SER A 48 -58.57 -23.60 12.73
N ARG A 49 -59.16 -22.51 12.22
CA ARG A 49 -60.11 -21.52 12.80
C ARG A 49 -60.77 -21.82 14.15
N GLN A 50 -60.90 -20.76 14.97
CA GLN A 50 -62.13 -20.14 15.54
C GLN A 50 -61.71 -18.76 16.10
N ALA A 51 -62.14 -17.59 15.56
CA ALA A 51 -63.41 -16.85 15.78
C ALA A 51 -63.74 -16.71 17.28
N ALA A 52 -64.06 -15.57 17.91
CA ALA A 52 -64.28 -14.14 17.63
C ALA A 52 -63.93 -13.39 18.97
N GLU A 53 -63.81 -12.08 19.16
CA GLU A 53 -64.79 -10.98 19.13
C GLU A 53 -63.98 -9.69 19.44
N GLN A 54 -64.00 -8.67 18.58
CA GLN A 54 -64.67 -7.37 18.76
C GLN A 54 -64.45 -6.63 20.11
N GLY A 55 -63.90 -5.41 20.03
CA GLY A 55 -64.08 -4.39 21.08
C GLY A 55 -62.99 -3.31 21.17
N GLU A 56 -63.09 -2.25 20.35
CA GLU A 56 -62.73 -0.88 20.77
C GLU A 56 -64.05 -0.17 21.16
N PRO A 57 -64.10 1.02 21.82
CA PRO A 57 -63.06 1.84 22.48
C PRO A 57 -63.53 2.48 23.82
N ARG A 58 -62.64 2.85 24.77
CA ARG A 58 -62.88 4.02 25.68
C ARG A 58 -61.67 4.38 26.57
N ALA A 59 -61.31 5.66 26.60
CA ALA A 59 -60.66 6.33 27.75
C ALA A 59 -61.75 6.98 28.61
N PRO A 60 -61.64 7.07 29.96
CA PRO A 60 -60.83 8.13 30.57
C PRO A 60 -60.28 7.81 31.99
N GLY A 61 -59.49 8.73 32.55
CA GLY A 61 -59.47 8.96 34.01
C GLY A 61 -58.11 8.84 34.67
N ALA A 62 -57.67 9.96 35.24
CA ALA A 62 -56.52 10.08 36.12
C ALA A 62 -56.62 9.18 37.35
N ASP A 63 -55.49 8.64 37.80
CA ASP A 63 -55.03 8.77 39.18
C ASP A 63 -53.57 8.34 39.29
N ASP A 64 -52.78 9.24 39.84
CA ASP A 64 -51.35 9.11 40.11
C ASP A 64 -51.18 8.76 41.60
N PRO A 65 -50.46 7.68 41.95
CA PRO A 65 -49.74 7.66 43.21
C PRO A 65 -48.25 7.41 42.97
N ALA A 66 -47.49 8.49 43.14
CA ALA A 66 -46.16 8.59 43.76
C ALA A 66 -45.27 7.32 43.73
N GLN A 67 -44.31 7.30 42.80
CA GLN A 67 -43.14 6.42 42.88
C GLN A 67 -41.98 7.09 43.64
N PRO A 68 -41.19 6.34 44.44
CA PRO A 68 -40.04 6.86 45.18
C PRO A 68 -38.89 7.27 44.25
N GLY A 69 -38.17 8.32 44.64
CA GLY A 69 -37.14 8.98 43.85
C GLY A 69 -36.13 8.04 43.16
N ALA A 70 -36.05 8.18 41.84
CA ALA A 70 -34.96 7.65 41.03
C ALA A 70 -33.66 8.39 41.41
N GLN A 71 -32.69 7.64 41.94
CA GLN A 71 -31.32 8.10 42.04
C GLN A 71 -30.78 8.45 40.64
N PRO A 72 -30.06 9.58 40.47
CA PRO A 72 -29.37 9.86 39.23
C PRO A 72 -28.30 8.78 38.97
N PRO A 73 -28.04 8.42 37.70
CA PRO A 73 -26.99 7.45 37.38
C PRO A 73 -25.64 7.97 37.90
N PRO A 74 -24.73 7.07 38.35
CA PRO A 74 -23.45 7.51 38.87
C PRO A 74 -22.68 8.27 37.78
N ALA A 75 -22.18 9.45 38.15
CA ALA A 75 -21.31 10.25 37.30
C ALA A 75 -20.16 9.38 36.80
N VAL A 76 -20.08 9.21 35.47
CA VAL A 76 -18.95 8.54 34.83
C VAL A 76 -17.71 9.36 35.15
N ALA A 77 -16.83 8.81 35.99
CA ALA A 77 -15.55 9.42 36.30
C ALA A 77 -14.80 9.75 34.99
N PRO A 78 -14.17 10.93 34.86
CA PRO A 78 -13.50 11.33 33.63
C PRO A 78 -12.44 10.28 33.27
N HIS A 79 -12.58 9.66 32.11
CA HIS A 79 -11.57 8.76 31.58
C HIS A 79 -10.28 9.57 31.34
N ARG A 80 -9.18 9.20 32.00
CA ARG A 80 -7.89 9.82 31.73
C ARG A 80 -7.44 9.39 30.34
N LEU A 81 -7.25 10.38 29.47
CA LEU A 81 -6.81 10.24 28.09
C LEU A 81 -5.30 10.50 28.04
N PHE A 82 -4.56 9.54 27.52
CA PHE A 82 -3.11 9.60 27.35
C PHE A 82 -2.77 9.90 25.89
N PRO A 83 -1.95 10.93 25.62
CA PRO A 83 -1.57 11.26 24.26
C PRO A 83 -0.67 10.17 23.64
N LEU A 84 -0.98 9.82 22.39
CA LEU A 84 -0.12 9.05 21.50
C LEU A 84 0.85 10.00 20.82
N HIS A 85 2.13 9.74 21.03
CA HIS A 85 3.24 10.40 20.38
C HIS A 85 3.86 9.48 19.34
N ALA A 86 4.43 10.08 18.32
CA ALA A 86 5.38 9.40 17.47
C ALA A 86 6.73 9.28 18.20
N ALA A 87 7.58 8.33 17.78
CA ALA A 87 8.92 8.18 18.36
C ALA A 87 9.68 9.51 18.38
N PRO A 88 10.25 9.92 19.52
CA PRO A 88 10.99 11.17 19.62
C PRO A 88 12.30 11.09 18.84
N ARG A 89 12.68 12.25 18.32
CA ARG A 89 14.00 12.49 17.73
C ARG A 89 15.01 12.48 18.88
N GLY A 90 15.95 11.53 18.87
CA GLY A 90 17.15 11.70 19.68
C GLY A 90 18.00 12.86 19.14
N LYS A 91 17.94 14.04 19.77
CA LYS A 91 18.99 15.06 19.75
C LYS A 91 19.71 15.00 21.12
N GLY A 92 21.03 15.04 21.23
CA GLY A 92 21.94 15.98 20.56
C GLY A 92 21.87 17.31 21.33
N SER A 93 22.66 17.39 22.41
CA SER A 93 22.72 18.41 23.45
C SER A 93 22.53 19.88 23.04
N GLY A 94 21.85 20.65 23.91
CA GLY A 94 22.20 22.06 24.15
C GLY A 94 21.03 23.03 24.27
N GLY A 95 20.32 23.03 25.39
CA GLY A 95 19.35 24.06 25.79
C GLY A 95 18.48 23.60 26.97
N PRO A 96 18.07 24.47 27.91
CA PRO A 96 17.22 24.06 29.03
C PRO A 96 15.79 23.85 28.53
N GLU A 97 15.49 22.62 28.08
CA GLU A 97 14.15 22.15 27.73
C GLU A 97 13.38 21.66 28.97
N PRO A 98 12.03 21.76 28.97
CA PRO A 98 11.18 21.19 30.01
C PRO A 98 11.35 19.67 30.11
N ALA A 99 11.18 19.12 31.32
CA ALA A 99 11.49 17.73 31.65
C ALA A 99 10.81 16.72 30.70
N PRO A 100 11.56 15.76 30.11
CA PRO A 100 11.03 14.81 29.13
C PRO A 100 9.97 13.89 29.75
N HIS A 101 8.91 13.60 28.99
CA HIS A 101 7.83 12.72 29.43
C HIS A 101 8.17 11.26 29.12
N ARG A 102 8.06 10.39 30.12
CA ARG A 102 8.26 8.94 29.96
C ARG A 102 7.16 8.34 29.05
N ALA A 103 7.47 7.32 28.26
CA ALA A 103 6.57 6.70 27.30
C ALA A 103 6.92 5.24 26.95
N HIS A 104 5.96 4.50 26.40
CA HIS A 104 6.11 3.12 25.96
C HIS A 104 5.98 2.97 24.45
N ALA A 105 6.92 2.25 23.83
CA ALA A 105 6.91 1.86 22.42
C ALA A 105 5.87 0.76 22.13
N LEU A 106 4.96 1.02 21.21
CA LEU A 106 3.81 0.19 20.88
C LEU A 106 3.77 -0.06 19.38
N ARG A 107 3.71 -1.31 18.93
CA ARG A 107 3.70 -1.65 17.50
C ARG A 107 2.24 -1.83 17.02
N THR A 108 1.80 -1.25 15.89
CA THR A 108 0.45 -1.46 15.28
C THR A 108 0.46 -2.07 13.85
N PRO A 109 -0.51 -2.92 13.45
CA PRO A 109 -0.42 -3.68 12.20
C PRO A 109 -0.70 -2.82 10.96
N GLY A 110 0.10 -3.00 9.92
CA GLY A 110 -0.14 -2.44 8.59
C GLY A 110 -1.17 -3.26 7.84
N LEU A 111 -2.27 -2.63 7.42
CA LEU A 111 -3.28 -3.21 6.54
C LEU A 111 -2.61 -3.70 5.25
N HIS A 112 -2.83 -4.97 4.91
CA HIS A 112 -2.30 -5.57 3.69
C HIS A 112 -2.90 -4.89 2.46
N VAL A 113 -2.08 -4.68 1.41
CA VAL A 113 -2.56 -4.06 0.17
C VAL A 113 -3.20 -5.12 -0.75
N LEU A 114 -2.75 -6.38 -0.68
CA LEU A 114 -3.24 -7.48 -1.53
C LEU A 114 -3.88 -8.70 -0.80
N PRO A 115 -4.52 -8.58 0.38
CA PRO A 115 -4.77 -9.72 1.28
C PRO A 115 -5.52 -10.90 0.62
N SER A 116 -6.51 -10.64 -0.23
CA SER A 116 -7.30 -11.68 -0.92
C SER A 116 -6.77 -12.05 -2.32
N ARG A 117 -5.75 -11.36 -2.81
CA ARG A 117 -5.24 -11.50 -4.20
C ARG A 117 -3.92 -12.25 -4.29
N HIS A 118 -3.18 -12.44 -3.19
CA HIS A 118 -1.88 -13.13 -3.15
C HIS A 118 -1.90 -14.51 -3.81
N LEU A 119 -2.88 -15.35 -3.47
CA LEU A 119 -2.98 -16.72 -4.02
C LEU A 119 -3.31 -16.71 -5.51
N THR A 120 -4.27 -15.88 -5.93
CA THR A 120 -4.71 -15.79 -7.34
C THR A 120 -3.61 -15.20 -8.21
N LEU A 121 -2.87 -14.21 -7.69
CA LEU A 121 -1.73 -13.61 -8.37
C LEU A 121 -0.55 -14.59 -8.45
N GLY A 122 -0.29 -15.39 -7.41
CA GLY A 122 0.68 -16.49 -7.48
C GLY A 122 0.29 -17.58 -8.50
N LYS A 123 -1.02 -17.90 -8.61
CA LYS A 123 -1.54 -18.82 -9.64
C LYS A 123 -1.35 -18.27 -11.06
N ALA A 124 -1.44 -16.95 -11.25
CA ALA A 124 -1.23 -16.31 -12.56
C ALA A 124 0.19 -16.55 -13.11
N LEU A 125 1.18 -16.77 -12.24
CA LEU A 125 2.57 -17.09 -12.61
C LEU A 125 2.80 -18.57 -12.96
N ARG A 126 1.77 -19.43 -12.88
CA ARG A 126 1.90 -20.87 -13.19
C ARG A 126 2.52 -21.17 -14.55
N PRO A 127 2.23 -20.42 -15.64
CA PRO A 127 2.89 -20.64 -16.93
C PRO A 127 4.42 -20.58 -16.86
N LEU A 128 5.00 -19.78 -15.96
CA LEU A 128 6.45 -19.64 -15.81
C LEU A 128 7.10 -20.78 -15.02
N ARG A 129 6.32 -21.62 -14.31
CA ARG A 129 6.82 -22.68 -13.41
C ARG A 129 7.50 -23.86 -14.11
N GLN A 130 7.69 -23.81 -15.43
CA GLN A 130 8.21 -24.93 -16.21
C GLN A 130 9.65 -25.29 -15.81
N ARG A 131 10.02 -26.56 -15.98
CA ARG A 131 11.39 -27.05 -15.75
C ARG A 131 11.99 -27.52 -17.05
N LEU A 132 13.10 -26.92 -17.44
CA LEU A 132 13.84 -27.24 -18.67
C LEU A 132 15.22 -27.81 -18.31
N PRO A 133 15.81 -28.62 -19.21
CA PRO A 133 17.18 -29.11 -19.04
C PRO A 133 18.15 -27.93 -18.95
N ASP A 134 18.95 -27.91 -17.89
CA ASP A 134 19.94 -26.87 -17.62
C ASP A 134 21.32 -27.32 -18.11
N ARG A 135 21.77 -26.81 -19.25
CA ARG A 135 23.03 -27.27 -19.88
C ARG A 135 24.26 -27.02 -19.01
N LEU A 136 24.19 -26.03 -18.12
CA LEU A 136 25.29 -25.69 -17.21
C LEU A 136 25.34 -26.58 -15.96
N ARG A 137 24.27 -27.32 -15.69
CA ARG A 137 24.16 -28.17 -14.50
C ARG A 137 23.92 -29.60 -14.92
N GLN A 138 24.97 -30.42 -14.85
CA GLN A 138 24.87 -31.85 -15.12
C GLN A 138 24.54 -32.60 -13.82
N GLU A 139 23.71 -33.62 -13.90
CA GLU A 139 23.45 -34.59 -12.85
C GLU A 139 23.82 -35.99 -13.32
N LEU A 140 24.25 -36.84 -12.38
CA LEU A 140 24.54 -38.24 -12.67
C LEU A 140 23.23 -38.96 -13.01
N ASP A 141 23.14 -39.51 -14.22
CA ASP A 141 22.05 -40.38 -14.60
C ASP A 141 22.38 -41.78 -14.09
N VAL A 142 21.95 -42.08 -12.86
CA VAL A 142 22.29 -43.33 -12.17
C VAL A 142 21.83 -44.54 -12.98
N ALA A 143 20.64 -44.48 -13.59
CA ALA A 143 20.12 -45.59 -14.39
C ALA A 143 21.01 -45.84 -15.61
N ARG A 144 21.28 -44.81 -16.43
CA ARG A 144 22.16 -44.98 -17.60
C ARG A 144 23.60 -45.33 -17.24
N THR A 145 24.08 -44.83 -16.11
CA THR A 145 25.40 -45.18 -15.58
C THR A 145 25.47 -46.66 -15.26
N VAL A 146 24.46 -47.20 -14.56
CA VAL A 146 24.38 -48.64 -14.25
C VAL A 146 24.27 -49.47 -15.53
N ASP A 147 23.44 -49.06 -16.49
CA ASP A 147 23.28 -49.77 -17.76
C ASP A 147 24.61 -49.78 -18.56
N ALA A 148 25.27 -48.64 -18.71
CA ALA A 148 26.56 -48.54 -19.40
C ALA A 148 27.66 -49.35 -18.71
N MET A 149 27.70 -49.34 -17.37
CA MET A 149 28.64 -50.16 -16.61
C MET A 149 28.36 -51.65 -16.78
N ALA A 150 27.08 -52.05 -16.81
CA ALA A 150 26.68 -53.45 -17.01
C ALA A 150 27.01 -53.95 -18.42
N GLU A 151 26.84 -53.11 -19.45
CA GLU A 151 27.14 -53.45 -20.84
C GLU A 151 28.65 -53.48 -21.15
N THR A 152 29.41 -52.53 -20.61
CA THR A 152 30.84 -52.37 -20.94
C THR A 152 31.78 -53.08 -19.97
N GLY A 153 31.32 -53.38 -18.74
CA GLY A 153 32.16 -53.90 -17.66
C GLY A 153 33.17 -52.87 -17.10
N LEU A 154 33.08 -51.61 -17.53
CA LEU A 154 33.96 -50.52 -17.11
C LEU A 154 33.19 -49.52 -16.24
N PRO A 155 33.86 -48.80 -15.32
CA PRO A 155 33.22 -47.76 -14.50
C PRO A 155 32.98 -46.48 -15.30
N GLU A 156 32.03 -46.54 -16.25
CA GLU A 156 31.61 -45.40 -17.07
C GLU A 156 30.50 -44.60 -16.37
N THR A 157 30.62 -43.28 -16.36
CA THR A 157 29.69 -42.36 -15.70
C THR A 157 28.91 -41.57 -16.74
N VAL A 158 27.59 -41.76 -16.81
CA VAL A 158 26.72 -41.06 -17.76
C VAL A 158 26.03 -39.90 -17.06
N THR A 159 26.22 -38.69 -17.58
CA THR A 159 25.57 -37.48 -17.04
C THR A 159 24.46 -36.99 -17.96
N SER A 160 23.46 -36.33 -17.36
CA SER A 160 22.38 -35.68 -18.09
C SER A 160 22.14 -34.26 -17.55
N PRO A 161 21.64 -33.31 -18.37
CA PRO A 161 21.38 -31.96 -17.88
C PRO A 161 20.23 -31.96 -16.87
N ALA A 162 20.51 -31.46 -15.67
CA ALA A 162 19.56 -31.40 -14.57
C ALA A 162 18.35 -30.52 -14.93
N ARG A 163 17.15 -30.91 -14.51
CA ARG A 163 15.94 -30.12 -14.78
C ARG A 163 15.73 -29.01 -13.75
N SER A 164 16.16 -27.80 -14.10
CA SER A 164 16.02 -26.61 -13.24
C SER A 164 14.89 -25.68 -13.71
N ARG A 165 14.56 -24.66 -12.89
CA ARG A 165 13.70 -23.57 -13.37
C ARG A 165 14.46 -22.79 -14.42
N TRP A 166 13.76 -22.51 -15.51
CA TRP A 166 14.36 -21.95 -16.73
C TRP A 166 14.56 -20.43 -16.68
N LEU A 167 13.90 -19.73 -15.74
CA LEU A 167 14.07 -18.29 -15.53
C LEU A 167 14.58 -17.98 -14.13
N SER A 168 15.50 -17.02 -14.03
CA SER A 168 15.84 -16.26 -12.84
C SER A 168 15.14 -14.90 -12.89
N LEU A 169 14.75 -14.34 -11.75
CA LEU A 169 14.09 -13.03 -11.68
C LEU A 169 15.04 -11.98 -11.11
N VAL A 170 15.15 -10.86 -11.81
CA VAL A 170 15.67 -9.60 -11.27
C VAL A 170 14.49 -8.68 -11.01
N LEU A 171 14.21 -8.45 -9.73
CA LEU A 171 13.16 -7.55 -9.25
C LEU A 171 13.79 -6.20 -8.91
N LEU A 172 13.52 -5.20 -9.74
CA LEU A 172 13.94 -3.82 -9.53
C LEU A 172 12.81 -3.08 -8.79
N ILE A 173 13.11 -2.47 -7.66
CA ILE A 173 12.13 -1.68 -6.89
C ILE A 173 12.57 -0.23 -6.96
N ASP A 174 11.71 0.64 -7.50
CA ASP A 174 11.94 2.08 -7.52
C ASP A 174 12.05 2.64 -6.10
N ASP A 175 13.08 3.45 -5.87
CA ASP A 175 13.41 4.07 -4.60
C ASP A 175 13.05 5.57 -4.58
N GLY A 176 12.20 6.03 -5.51
CA GLY A 176 11.61 7.37 -5.54
C GLY A 176 10.88 7.75 -4.25
N VAL A 177 10.70 9.06 -4.00
CA VAL A 177 10.09 9.55 -2.74
C VAL A 177 8.64 9.07 -2.60
N SER A 178 7.88 9.03 -3.68
CA SER A 178 6.49 8.54 -3.72
C SER A 178 6.37 7.03 -3.48
N MET A 179 7.45 6.26 -3.70
CA MET A 179 7.48 4.82 -3.42
C MET A 179 7.36 4.49 -1.93
N VAL A 180 7.46 5.47 -1.04
CA VAL A 180 7.18 5.34 0.39
C VAL A 180 5.74 4.89 0.65
N LEU A 181 4.77 5.35 -0.16
CA LEU A 181 3.39 4.86 -0.11
C LEU A 181 3.31 3.39 -0.55
N TRP A 182 4.20 2.96 -1.44
CA TRP A 182 4.19 1.65 -2.10
C TRP A 182 5.15 0.61 -1.50
N LYS A 183 5.94 0.97 -0.47
CA LYS A 183 6.88 0.06 0.21
C LYS A 183 6.23 -1.28 0.59
N ARG A 184 4.99 -1.23 1.09
CA ARG A 184 4.23 -2.44 1.44
C ARG A 184 3.88 -3.28 0.22
N LEU A 185 3.34 -2.67 -0.84
CA LEU A 185 3.05 -3.36 -2.10
C LEU A 185 4.33 -4.01 -2.67
N ALA A 186 5.43 -3.27 -2.73
CA ALA A 186 6.72 -3.79 -3.21
C ALA A 186 7.20 -4.99 -2.38
N SER A 187 7.07 -4.93 -1.05
CA SER A 187 7.41 -6.07 -0.17
C SER A 187 6.51 -7.28 -0.39
N GLU A 188 5.20 -7.05 -0.61
CA GLU A 188 4.22 -8.09 -0.88
C GLU A 188 4.48 -8.77 -2.24
N ILE A 189 4.79 -7.99 -3.28
CA ILE A 189 5.18 -8.50 -4.59
C ILE A 189 6.48 -9.30 -4.50
N ARG A 190 7.50 -8.79 -3.79
CA ARG A 190 8.74 -9.53 -3.55
C ARG A 190 8.48 -10.89 -2.93
N THR A 191 7.77 -10.93 -1.80
CA THR A 191 7.45 -12.18 -1.11
C THR A 191 6.62 -13.12 -2.00
N LEU A 192 5.71 -12.57 -2.81
CA LEU A 192 4.96 -13.36 -3.77
C LEU A 192 5.87 -13.99 -4.83
N MET A 193 6.81 -13.24 -5.42
CA MET A 193 7.73 -13.77 -6.44
C MET A 193 8.67 -14.84 -5.88
N GLU A 194 9.17 -14.64 -4.65
CA GLU A 194 9.98 -15.63 -3.92
C GLU A 194 9.19 -16.92 -3.65
N ARG A 195 7.90 -16.82 -3.28
CA ARG A 195 7.05 -17.96 -2.91
C ARG A 195 6.31 -18.61 -4.09
N ALA A 196 6.15 -17.92 -5.21
CA ALA A 196 5.49 -18.46 -6.39
C ALA A 196 6.20 -19.70 -6.95
N GLY A 197 7.50 -19.83 -6.62
CA GLY A 197 8.37 -20.87 -7.13
C GLY A 197 8.39 -20.87 -8.65
N ALA A 198 8.20 -19.74 -9.32
CA ALA A 198 8.30 -19.66 -10.79
C ALA A 198 9.76 -19.60 -11.26
N PHE A 199 10.65 -19.08 -10.41
CA PHE A 199 12.01 -18.73 -10.76
C PHE A 199 13.03 -19.64 -10.07
N ARG A 200 14.23 -19.73 -10.65
CA ARG A 200 15.40 -20.41 -10.09
C ARG A 200 15.93 -19.67 -8.87
N ASP A 201 16.10 -18.36 -9.03
CA ASP A 201 16.47 -17.41 -8.00
C ASP A 201 15.72 -16.09 -8.22
N VAL A 202 15.59 -15.31 -7.15
CA VAL A 202 15.01 -13.96 -7.16
C VAL A 202 16.03 -13.01 -6.57
N ARG A 203 16.61 -12.14 -7.40
CA ARG A 203 17.53 -11.08 -6.99
C ARG A 203 16.77 -9.76 -6.92
N VAL A 204 16.93 -9.01 -5.83
CA VAL A 204 16.21 -7.76 -5.60
C VAL A 204 17.20 -6.61 -5.55
N PHE A 205 16.93 -5.56 -6.32
CA PHE A 205 17.73 -4.34 -6.36
C PHE A 205 16.84 -3.12 -6.12
N GLY A 206 17.41 -2.09 -5.49
CA GLY A 206 16.82 -0.75 -5.51
C GLY A 206 17.15 -0.05 -6.82
N LEU A 207 16.23 0.76 -7.32
CA LEU A 207 16.36 1.54 -8.54
C LEU A 207 16.23 3.02 -8.17
N ASP A 208 17.36 3.73 -8.15
CA ASP A 208 17.37 5.18 -7.93
C ASP A 208 17.12 5.89 -9.25
N THR A 209 15.97 6.56 -9.33
CA THR A 209 15.49 7.32 -10.49
C THR A 209 15.72 8.82 -10.34
N ARG A 210 16.44 9.25 -9.29
CA ARG A 210 16.60 10.67 -8.91
C ARG A 210 17.98 11.19 -9.28
N GLY A 211 18.02 12.48 -9.61
CA GLY A 211 19.28 13.19 -9.85
C GLY A 211 19.89 12.94 -11.23
N PRO A 212 21.04 13.58 -11.53
CA PRO A 212 21.57 13.66 -12.89
C PRO A 212 22.21 12.37 -13.42
N HIS A 213 22.63 11.45 -12.53
CA HIS A 213 23.29 10.20 -12.91
C HIS A 213 22.38 8.97 -12.87
N ALA A 214 21.10 9.13 -12.52
CA ALA A 214 20.09 8.08 -12.61
C ALA A 214 19.83 7.61 -14.06
N PRO A 215 19.34 6.38 -14.28
CA PRO A 215 19.00 5.37 -13.26
C PRO A 215 20.22 4.61 -12.73
N LEU A 216 20.32 4.50 -11.41
CA LEU A 216 21.37 3.73 -10.72
C LEU A 216 20.76 2.59 -9.91
N LEU A 217 21.49 1.48 -9.80
CA LEU A 217 21.03 0.30 -9.08
C LEU A 217 21.73 0.17 -7.73
N SER A 218 21.00 -0.22 -6.70
CA SER A 218 21.54 -0.54 -5.38
C SER A 218 21.27 -2.01 -5.04
N ASN A 219 22.16 -2.65 -4.27
CA ASN A 219 21.97 -4.05 -3.85
C ASN A 219 20.81 -4.26 -2.86
N ARG A 220 20.25 -3.18 -2.32
CA ARG A 220 19.16 -3.20 -1.34
C ARG A 220 18.23 -2.02 -1.60
N PRO A 221 16.93 -2.26 -1.84
CA PRO A 221 15.96 -1.21 -2.03
C PRO A 221 15.85 -0.33 -0.79
N TYR A 222 15.54 0.94 -1.00
CA TYR A 222 15.39 2.00 -0.01
C TYR A 222 16.65 2.30 0.82
N ARG A 223 17.80 1.72 0.46
CA ARG A 223 19.10 2.12 1.02
C ARG A 223 19.76 3.09 0.07
N ARG A 224 19.76 4.37 0.46
CA ARG A 224 20.36 5.48 -0.29
C ARG A 224 21.89 5.50 -0.23
N GLN A 225 22.50 4.65 0.59
CA GLN A 225 23.94 4.61 0.81
C GLN A 225 24.49 3.24 0.44
N GLY A 226 25.52 3.21 -0.40
CA GLY A 226 26.23 2.01 -0.82
C GLY A 226 26.79 2.14 -2.24
N PRO A 227 27.54 1.14 -2.70
CA PRO A 227 28.00 1.09 -4.08
C PRO A 227 26.80 0.98 -5.02
N HIS A 228 26.76 1.86 -6.02
CA HIS A 228 25.77 1.81 -7.09
C HIS A 228 26.31 0.97 -8.26
N LEU A 229 25.41 0.26 -8.94
CA LEU A 229 25.69 -0.50 -10.15
C LEU A 229 25.02 0.19 -11.36
N PRO A 230 25.65 0.19 -12.54
CA PRO A 230 25.01 0.68 -13.74
C PRO A 230 23.92 -0.29 -14.22
N PRO A 231 22.87 0.18 -14.93
CA PRO A 231 21.84 -0.68 -15.53
C PRO A 231 22.39 -1.85 -16.36
N ALA A 232 23.53 -1.65 -17.02
CA ALA A 232 24.20 -2.66 -17.82
C ALA A 232 24.61 -3.91 -17.03
N ALA A 233 24.83 -3.79 -15.71
CA ALA A 233 25.23 -4.92 -14.86
C ALA A 233 24.16 -6.02 -14.76
N LEU A 234 22.91 -5.72 -15.12
CA LEU A 234 21.81 -6.69 -15.11
C LEU A 234 21.62 -7.41 -16.44
N CYS A 235 22.41 -7.10 -17.46
CA CYS A 235 22.34 -7.78 -18.75
C CYS A 235 22.86 -9.21 -18.63
N ASP A 236 21.97 -10.19 -18.78
CA ASP A 236 22.33 -11.59 -18.79
C ASP A 236 22.52 -12.10 -20.23
N PRO A 237 23.75 -12.43 -20.66
CA PRO A 237 24.00 -12.97 -21.99
C PRO A 237 23.45 -14.39 -22.17
N THR A 238 23.16 -15.12 -21.07
CA THR A 238 22.66 -16.50 -21.13
C THR A 238 21.17 -16.57 -21.49
N GLY A 239 20.45 -15.44 -21.42
CA GLY A 239 19.04 -15.34 -21.79
C GLY A 239 18.08 -16.03 -20.81
N GLY A 240 18.55 -16.38 -19.61
CA GLY A 240 17.77 -17.03 -18.56
C GLY A 240 17.21 -16.08 -17.51
N THR A 241 17.44 -14.77 -17.63
CA THR A 241 16.98 -13.79 -16.64
C THR A 241 15.75 -13.03 -17.15
N LEU A 242 14.79 -12.78 -16.27
CA LEU A 242 13.64 -11.91 -16.48
C LEU A 242 13.81 -10.66 -15.61
N VAL A 243 13.53 -9.49 -16.15
CA VAL A 243 13.55 -8.22 -15.41
C VAL A 243 12.13 -7.74 -15.16
N LEU A 244 11.79 -7.49 -13.89
CA LEU A 244 10.53 -6.89 -13.49
C LEU A 244 10.80 -5.63 -12.66
N VAL A 245 10.35 -4.48 -13.16
CA VAL A 245 10.49 -3.18 -12.47
C VAL A 245 9.19 -2.86 -11.74
N VAL A 246 9.24 -2.65 -10.43
CA VAL A 246 8.11 -2.16 -9.62
C VAL A 246 8.30 -0.67 -9.38
N SER A 247 7.44 0.16 -9.99
CA SER A 247 7.57 1.61 -9.92
C SER A 247 6.21 2.29 -9.98
N ASP A 248 6.10 3.50 -9.43
CA ASP A 248 5.00 4.43 -9.66
C ASP A 248 5.22 5.37 -10.87
N GLY A 249 6.43 5.37 -11.44
CA GLY A 249 6.80 6.14 -12.62
C GLY A 249 6.98 7.64 -12.38
N VAL A 250 7.19 8.06 -11.13
CA VAL A 250 7.21 9.49 -10.76
C VAL A 250 8.60 10.11 -10.89
N GLY A 251 9.67 9.34 -10.62
CA GLY A 251 11.04 9.85 -10.60
C GLY A 251 11.50 10.47 -11.93
N ASP A 252 12.43 11.43 -11.87
CA ASP A 252 12.86 12.25 -13.01
C ASP A 252 13.30 11.43 -14.22
N ALA A 253 14.03 10.33 -13.99
CA ALA A 253 14.51 9.44 -15.05
C ALA A 253 13.39 8.81 -15.90
N TRP A 254 12.16 8.71 -15.37
CA TRP A 254 10.99 8.25 -16.12
C TRP A 254 10.47 9.27 -17.12
N TRP A 255 10.75 10.56 -16.88
CA TRP A 255 10.23 11.68 -17.63
C TRP A 255 11.19 12.21 -18.70
N ASP A 256 12.50 12.08 -18.48
CA ASP A 256 13.54 12.59 -19.37
C ASP A 256 14.11 11.56 -20.36
N GLY A 257 13.60 10.32 -20.32
CA GLY A 257 13.97 9.25 -21.24
C GLY A 257 15.13 8.36 -20.78
N ARG A 258 15.87 8.71 -19.72
CA ARG A 258 17.00 7.89 -19.24
C ARG A 258 16.57 6.49 -18.78
N MET A 259 15.41 6.38 -18.13
CA MET A 259 14.86 5.08 -17.76
C MET A 259 14.44 4.26 -18.99
N SER A 260 14.07 4.93 -20.08
CA SER A 260 13.70 4.27 -21.32
C SER A 260 14.90 3.63 -22.01
N GLU A 261 16.06 4.29 -21.96
CA GLU A 261 17.33 3.74 -22.45
C GLU A 261 17.78 2.53 -21.63
N ALA A 262 17.62 2.59 -20.30
CA ALA A 262 17.91 1.46 -19.41
C ALA A 262 16.98 0.27 -19.68
N ALA A 263 15.67 0.51 -19.83
CA ALA A 263 14.72 -0.54 -20.18
C ALA A 263 15.01 -1.14 -21.56
N ALA A 264 15.38 -0.32 -22.55
CA ALA A 264 15.80 -0.76 -23.87
C ALA A 264 17.00 -1.71 -23.82
N LEU A 265 17.97 -1.41 -22.95
CA LEU A 265 19.14 -2.24 -22.74
C LEU A 265 18.78 -3.65 -22.26
N TRP A 266 17.86 -3.77 -21.31
CA TRP A 266 17.39 -5.07 -20.82
C TRP A 266 16.47 -5.76 -21.83
N ALA A 267 15.51 -5.04 -22.40
CA ALA A 267 14.53 -5.56 -23.36
C ALA A 267 15.16 -6.15 -24.64
N ARG A 268 16.39 -5.75 -24.99
CA ARG A 268 17.19 -6.33 -26.07
C ARG A 268 17.78 -7.71 -25.76
N ARG A 269 17.94 -8.06 -24.48
CA ARG A 269 18.59 -9.32 -24.06
C ARG A 269 17.66 -10.28 -23.34
N GLN A 270 16.62 -9.76 -22.69
CA GLN A 270 15.80 -10.49 -21.74
C GLN A 270 14.35 -9.99 -21.72
N PRO A 271 13.39 -10.83 -21.30
CA PRO A 271 12.04 -10.39 -21.00
C PRO A 271 12.07 -9.30 -19.94
N THR A 272 11.47 -8.15 -20.23
CA THR A 272 11.46 -6.97 -19.35
C THR A 272 10.03 -6.48 -19.24
N ALA A 273 9.54 -6.24 -18.03
CA ALA A 273 8.22 -5.70 -17.78
C ALA A 273 8.25 -4.70 -16.62
N ILE A 274 7.27 -3.81 -16.58
CA ILE A 274 7.05 -2.88 -15.48
C ILE A 274 5.76 -3.32 -14.78
N LEU A 275 5.79 -3.50 -13.47
CA LEU A 275 4.60 -3.60 -12.63
C LEU A 275 4.32 -2.22 -12.02
N GLN A 276 3.26 -1.58 -12.49
CA GLN A 276 2.93 -0.22 -12.14
C GLN A 276 2.15 -0.18 -10.82
N ALA A 277 2.71 0.53 -9.83
CA ALA A 277 2.13 0.64 -8.49
C ALA A 277 0.89 1.55 -8.47
N LEU A 278 0.83 2.54 -9.38
CA LEU A 278 -0.32 3.43 -9.48
C LEU A 278 -1.56 2.72 -10.03
N PRO A 279 -2.79 3.15 -9.65
CA PRO A 279 -4.01 2.75 -10.34
C PRO A 279 -4.00 3.16 -11.82
N ALA A 280 -4.59 2.34 -12.70
CA ALA A 280 -4.59 2.52 -14.16
C ALA A 280 -4.98 3.93 -14.64
N ARG A 281 -5.98 4.54 -14.00
CA ARG A 281 -6.45 5.89 -14.34
C ARG A 281 -5.40 6.99 -14.14
N LEU A 282 -4.40 6.77 -13.28
CA LEU A 282 -3.34 7.73 -12.98
C LEU A 282 -2.09 7.54 -13.84
N TRP A 283 -1.99 6.47 -14.64
CA TRP A 283 -0.78 6.16 -15.43
C TRP A 283 -0.45 7.24 -16.46
N ALA A 284 -1.48 7.88 -17.02
CA ALA A 284 -1.27 8.97 -17.98
C ALA A 284 -0.49 10.16 -17.36
N ASN A 285 -0.52 10.30 -16.03
CA ASN A 285 0.10 11.38 -15.28
C ASN A 285 1.45 10.98 -14.66
N SER A 286 1.94 9.76 -14.91
CA SER A 286 3.30 9.33 -14.57
C SER A 286 4.18 9.29 -15.82
N GLY A 287 5.49 9.11 -15.64
CA GLY A 287 6.44 8.89 -16.73
C GLY A 287 6.28 7.51 -17.41
N ILE A 288 5.26 6.74 -17.05
CA ILE A 288 4.94 5.42 -17.60
C ILE A 288 3.57 5.47 -18.30
N ALA A 289 3.45 6.34 -19.31
CA ALA A 289 2.26 6.40 -20.15
C ALA A 289 2.15 5.13 -21.02
N THR A 290 0.94 4.62 -21.25
CA THR A 290 0.76 3.36 -21.99
C THR A 290 -0.32 3.45 -23.05
N ARG A 291 -0.22 2.58 -24.05
CA ARG A 291 -1.27 2.34 -25.06
C ARG A 291 -1.43 0.83 -25.26
N PRO A 292 -2.65 0.33 -25.49
CA PRO A 292 -2.87 -1.09 -25.72
C PRO A 292 -2.34 -1.49 -27.10
N TRP A 293 -1.58 -2.58 -27.15
CA TRP A 293 -1.07 -3.18 -28.38
C TRP A 293 -1.33 -4.68 -28.41
N HIS A 294 -1.50 -5.21 -29.61
CA HIS A 294 -1.54 -6.65 -29.82
C HIS A 294 -0.11 -7.16 -29.96
N VAL A 295 0.26 -8.12 -29.11
CA VAL A 295 1.64 -8.59 -28.97
C VAL A 295 1.68 -10.09 -29.15
N THR A 296 2.57 -10.55 -30.03
CA THR A 296 2.84 -11.97 -30.25
C THR A 296 4.29 -12.28 -29.87
N SER A 297 4.48 -13.25 -28.97
CA SER A 297 5.81 -13.71 -28.58
C SER A 297 6.42 -14.57 -29.69
N VAL A 298 7.71 -14.39 -29.98
CA VAL A 298 8.41 -15.22 -30.97
C VAL A 298 9.08 -16.42 -30.32
N ARG A 299 9.75 -16.19 -29.19
CA ARG A 299 10.45 -17.23 -28.43
C ARG A 299 10.10 -17.15 -26.96
N ARG A 300 10.02 -18.32 -26.34
CA ARG A 300 9.88 -18.49 -24.90
C ARG A 300 11.02 -17.75 -24.16
N GLY A 301 10.66 -16.85 -23.24
CA GLY A 301 11.60 -16.03 -22.46
C GLY A 301 12.58 -15.23 -23.30
N GLY A 302 12.21 -14.86 -24.52
CA GLY A 302 13.04 -14.00 -25.34
C GLY A 302 13.02 -12.53 -24.93
N PRO A 303 13.98 -11.74 -25.46
CA PRO A 303 13.95 -10.29 -25.50
C PRO A 303 12.57 -9.83 -25.93
N THR A 304 12.01 -8.86 -25.23
CA THR A 304 10.71 -8.33 -25.62
C THR A 304 10.80 -7.59 -26.95
N THR A 305 11.97 -7.03 -27.28
CA THR A 305 12.26 -6.44 -28.60
C THR A 305 12.08 -7.39 -29.79
N ALA A 306 12.08 -8.70 -29.57
CA ALA A 306 11.81 -9.68 -30.61
C ALA A 306 10.31 -9.96 -30.80
N TRP A 307 9.42 -9.34 -30.02
CA TRP A 307 7.98 -9.53 -30.16
C TRP A 307 7.43 -8.85 -31.41
N HIS A 308 6.42 -9.46 -32.00
CA HIS A 308 5.66 -8.82 -33.06
C HIS A 308 4.55 -7.97 -32.44
N VAL A 309 4.54 -6.67 -32.75
CA VAL A 309 3.64 -5.68 -32.16
C VAL A 309 2.80 -5.07 -33.28
N THR A 310 1.48 -5.11 -33.11
CA THR A 310 0.50 -4.58 -34.07
C THR A 310 -0.58 -3.80 -33.35
N ASP A 311 -1.13 -2.79 -34.00
CA ASP A 311 -2.26 -2.05 -33.44
C ASP A 311 -3.48 -3.00 -33.37
N PRO A 312 -4.23 -3.01 -32.25
CA PRO A 312 -5.36 -3.94 -32.07
C PRO A 312 -6.55 -3.62 -32.98
N ARG A 313 -6.59 -2.47 -33.64
CA ARG A 313 -7.72 -2.00 -34.46
C ARG A 313 -7.32 -1.61 -35.88
N LEU A 314 -6.09 -1.15 -36.07
CA LEU A 314 -5.60 -0.64 -37.35
C LEU A 314 -4.68 -1.67 -38.04
N PRO A 315 -4.76 -1.79 -39.38
CA PRO A 315 -3.80 -2.54 -40.17
C PRO A 315 -2.34 -2.15 -39.89
N ALA A 316 -1.44 -3.13 -39.91
CA ALA A 316 -0.02 -2.93 -39.61
C ALA A 316 0.67 -1.90 -40.53
N ASP A 317 0.21 -1.76 -41.78
CA ASP A 317 0.76 -0.82 -42.75
C ASP A 317 0.47 0.65 -42.42
N LEU A 318 -0.53 0.91 -41.56
CA LEU A 318 -0.95 2.26 -41.20
C LEU A 318 -0.30 2.76 -39.90
N VAL A 319 0.05 1.84 -38.99
CA VAL A 319 0.57 2.18 -37.66
C VAL A 319 1.67 1.20 -37.26
N GLY A 320 2.90 1.71 -37.20
CA GLY A 320 4.05 1.00 -36.66
C GLY A 320 4.25 1.26 -35.16
N PHE A 321 5.01 0.36 -34.51
CA PHE A 321 5.47 0.54 -33.14
C PHE A 321 6.98 0.87 -33.14
N ASP A 322 7.31 2.16 -33.02
CA ASP A 322 8.68 2.67 -33.14
C ASP A 322 9.47 2.66 -31.82
N SER A 323 8.99 1.93 -30.83
CA SER A 323 9.52 1.95 -29.46
C SER A 323 9.98 0.58 -29.00
N VAL A 324 10.56 0.51 -27.80
CA VAL A 324 10.89 -0.77 -27.17
C VAL A 324 9.63 -1.33 -26.51
N PRO A 325 9.22 -2.57 -26.84
CA PRO A 325 8.00 -3.14 -26.31
C PRO A 325 8.22 -3.58 -24.85
N VAL A 326 7.94 -2.67 -23.92
CA VAL A 326 7.97 -2.94 -22.49
C VAL A 326 6.53 -2.96 -21.98
N PRO A 327 5.97 -4.13 -21.66
CA PRO A 327 4.62 -4.23 -21.10
C PRO A 327 4.57 -3.63 -19.70
N VAL A 328 3.46 -2.94 -19.41
CA VAL A 328 3.19 -2.32 -18.12
C VAL A 328 2.00 -3.03 -17.48
N LEU A 329 2.22 -3.66 -16.35
CA LEU A 329 1.26 -4.55 -15.72
C LEU A 329 0.65 -3.86 -14.51
N GLU A 330 -0.66 -3.88 -14.41
CA GLU A 330 -1.32 -3.66 -13.14
C GLU A 330 -1.05 -4.88 -12.23
N PRO A 331 -0.90 -4.73 -10.90
CA PRO A 331 -0.77 -5.85 -9.96
C PRO A 331 -2.08 -6.66 -9.79
N THR A 332 -2.67 -7.09 -10.91
CA THR A 332 -3.87 -7.92 -10.98
C THR A 332 -3.54 -9.30 -11.56
N PRO A 333 -4.27 -10.35 -11.15
CA PRO A 333 -4.05 -11.70 -11.69
C PRO A 333 -4.25 -11.80 -13.19
N ALA A 334 -5.16 -11.01 -13.77
CA ALA A 334 -5.42 -11.01 -15.21
C ALA A 334 -4.20 -10.49 -15.99
N ALA A 335 -3.75 -9.26 -15.69
CA ALA A 335 -2.61 -8.64 -16.37
C ALA A 335 -1.33 -9.46 -16.22
N VAL A 336 -1.03 -9.94 -15.01
CA VAL A 336 0.15 -10.79 -14.77
C VAL A 336 0.01 -12.15 -15.45
N GLY A 337 -1.19 -12.71 -15.54
CA GLY A 337 -1.45 -14.00 -16.17
C GLY A 337 -1.30 -13.96 -17.69
N ASP A 338 -1.82 -12.92 -18.35
CA ASP A 338 -1.67 -12.70 -19.79
C ASP A 338 -0.18 -12.56 -20.16
N TRP A 339 0.54 -11.72 -19.42
CA TRP A 339 1.97 -11.55 -19.60
C TRP A 339 2.77 -12.84 -19.31
N ALA A 340 2.44 -13.57 -18.24
CA ALA A 340 3.12 -14.82 -17.91
C ALA A 340 2.94 -15.88 -19.01
N ARG A 341 1.74 -15.98 -19.61
CA ARG A 341 1.50 -16.87 -20.77
C ARG A 341 2.32 -16.44 -21.98
N LEU A 342 2.38 -15.15 -22.26
CA LEU A 342 3.13 -14.58 -23.37
C LEU A 342 4.63 -14.92 -23.27
N VAL A 343 5.21 -14.75 -22.09
CA VAL A 343 6.62 -15.08 -21.83
C VAL A 343 6.87 -16.59 -21.87
N ALA A 344 5.93 -17.38 -21.39
CA ALA A 344 6.08 -18.83 -21.23
C ALA A 344 5.96 -19.63 -22.53
N SER A 345 5.33 -19.11 -23.58
CA SER A 345 5.11 -19.88 -24.81
C SER A 345 5.52 -19.09 -26.05
N PRO A 346 6.13 -19.74 -27.06
CA PRO A 346 6.28 -19.13 -28.37
C PRO A 346 4.90 -18.99 -29.03
N SER A 347 4.75 -17.96 -29.88
CA SER A 347 3.52 -17.64 -30.61
C SER A 347 2.29 -17.39 -29.74
N ALA A 348 2.48 -17.19 -28.43
CA ALA A 348 1.40 -16.72 -27.58
C ALA A 348 1.06 -15.28 -27.95
N THR A 349 -0.23 -14.96 -27.87
CA THR A 349 -0.74 -13.67 -28.30
C THR A 349 -1.59 -13.06 -27.20
N ALA A 350 -1.44 -11.76 -26.95
CA ALA A 350 -2.21 -11.02 -25.95
C ALA A 350 -2.32 -9.54 -26.32
N VAL A 351 -3.36 -8.87 -25.82
CA VAL A 351 -3.42 -7.40 -25.83
C VAL A 351 -2.82 -6.90 -24.52
N LEU A 352 -1.71 -6.17 -24.60
CA LEU A 352 -1.01 -5.63 -23.44
C LEU A 352 -0.81 -4.12 -23.60
N PRO A 353 -0.95 -3.34 -22.51
CA PRO A 353 -0.50 -1.96 -22.52
C PRO A 353 1.03 -1.92 -22.56
N LEU A 354 1.58 -1.37 -23.64
CA LEU A 354 3.02 -1.13 -23.79
C LEU A 354 3.37 0.31 -23.41
N TRP A 355 4.56 0.50 -22.85
CA TRP A 355 5.09 1.81 -22.50
C TRP A 355 5.30 2.68 -23.76
N ASP A 356 4.66 3.85 -23.78
CA ASP A 356 4.76 4.85 -24.85
C ASP A 356 5.69 6.00 -24.40
N ILE A 357 6.97 5.88 -24.77
CA ILE A 357 8.03 6.83 -24.39
C ILE A 357 7.76 8.24 -24.94
N GLY A 358 7.21 8.35 -26.16
CA GLY A 358 6.97 9.63 -26.82
C GLY A 358 5.96 10.51 -26.07
N ARG A 359 4.96 9.89 -25.43
CA ARG A 359 4.00 10.60 -24.57
C ARG A 359 4.58 11.08 -23.25
N SER A 360 5.49 10.32 -22.64
CA SER A 360 6.14 10.74 -21.39
C SER A 360 7.01 11.99 -21.58
N ALA A 361 7.85 12.01 -22.61
CA ALA A 361 8.77 13.13 -22.88
C ALA A 361 8.03 14.45 -23.18
N THR A 362 6.95 14.40 -23.97
CA THR A 362 6.15 15.59 -24.32
C THR A 362 5.44 16.21 -23.11
N ARG A 363 5.13 15.40 -22.09
CA ARG A 363 4.44 15.83 -20.88
C ARG A 363 5.40 16.34 -19.80
N SER A 364 6.59 15.74 -19.67
CA SER A 364 7.70 16.29 -18.86
C SER A 364 7.98 17.76 -19.19
N ARG A 365 8.06 18.07 -20.48
CA ARG A 365 8.31 19.44 -20.98
C ARG A 365 7.21 20.45 -20.64
N ARG A 366 6.00 19.99 -20.28
CA ARG A 366 4.86 20.83 -19.86
C ARG A 366 4.76 20.98 -18.33
N ALA A 367 5.37 20.09 -17.56
CA ALA A 367 5.21 20.02 -16.09
C ALA A 367 6.29 20.81 -15.31
N GLY A 368 7.17 21.55 -15.99
CA GLY A 368 8.14 22.43 -15.35
C GLY A 368 7.45 23.62 -14.69
N THR A 369 6.99 23.46 -13.45
CA THR A 369 6.45 24.56 -12.63
C THR A 369 7.19 24.63 -11.30
N GLY A 370 7.86 25.76 -11.09
CA GLY A 370 8.72 26.04 -9.95
C GLY A 370 8.04 25.96 -8.58
N GLN A 371 8.91 25.91 -7.57
CA GLN A 371 8.58 26.10 -6.17
C GLN A 371 7.99 27.52 -6.00
N GLY A 372 6.66 27.60 -6.06
CA GLY A 372 5.91 28.81 -5.72
C GLY A 372 5.70 28.88 -4.21
N GLN A 373 5.30 30.05 -3.73
CA GLN A 373 4.92 30.28 -2.33
C GLN A 373 3.81 29.30 -1.90
N ASP A 374 3.79 28.90 -0.63
CA ASP A 374 2.91 27.84 -0.11
C ASP A 374 1.41 28.02 -0.44
N ALA A 375 0.92 29.26 -0.46
CA ALA A 375 -0.45 29.57 -0.87
C ALA A 375 -0.72 29.30 -2.36
N GLU A 376 0.27 29.58 -3.23
CA GLU A 376 0.21 29.28 -4.66
C GLU A 376 0.25 27.76 -4.89
N ALA A 377 1.00 27.02 -4.07
CA ALA A 377 1.02 25.56 -4.12
C ALA A 377 -0.36 24.94 -3.82
N VAL A 378 -1.10 25.48 -2.84
CA VAL A 378 -2.48 25.01 -2.56
C VAL A 378 -3.44 25.34 -3.71
N LEU A 379 -3.35 26.52 -4.31
CA LEU A 379 -4.18 26.88 -5.47
C LEU A 379 -3.88 26.01 -6.69
N ARG A 380 -2.59 25.75 -6.96
CA ARG A 380 -2.15 24.85 -8.02
C ARG A 380 -2.64 23.43 -7.79
N PHE A 381 -2.53 22.94 -6.56
CA PHE A 381 -3.06 21.63 -6.17
C PHE A 381 -4.58 21.56 -6.37
N ARG A 382 -5.34 22.58 -5.92
CA ARG A 382 -6.79 22.63 -6.11
C ARG A 382 -7.20 22.59 -7.59
N GLY A 383 -6.41 23.19 -8.47
CA GLY A 383 -6.67 23.17 -9.92
C GLY A 383 -6.30 21.86 -10.62
N ALA A 384 -5.40 21.06 -10.04
CA ALA A 384 -4.87 19.84 -10.66
C ALA A 384 -5.42 18.54 -10.04
N ALA A 385 -5.81 18.57 -8.78
CA ALA A 385 -6.26 17.41 -8.03
C ALA A 385 -7.77 17.18 -8.12
N SER A 386 -8.20 15.95 -7.95
CA SER A 386 -9.61 15.61 -7.79
C SER A 386 -10.22 16.26 -6.53
N PRO A 387 -11.54 16.53 -6.51
CA PRO A 387 -12.24 17.00 -5.32
C PRO A 387 -12.04 16.08 -4.10
N GLU A 388 -12.01 14.76 -4.33
CA GLU A 388 -11.77 13.73 -3.32
C GLU A 388 -10.36 13.82 -2.75
N ALA A 389 -9.34 14.02 -3.59
CA ALA A 389 -7.97 14.24 -3.14
C ALA A 389 -7.83 15.56 -2.36
N TYR A 390 -8.52 16.62 -2.78
CA TYR A 390 -8.52 17.89 -2.05
C TYR A 390 -9.15 17.75 -0.66
N ARG A 391 -10.30 17.08 -0.56
CA ARG A 391 -10.94 16.75 0.72
C ARG A 391 -10.05 15.86 1.60
N LEU A 392 -9.40 14.85 1.01
CA LEU A 392 -8.45 13.99 1.72
C LEU A 392 -7.26 14.79 2.26
N ALA A 393 -6.70 15.73 1.48
CA ALA A 393 -5.61 16.60 1.93
C ALA A 393 -6.01 17.39 3.19
N ALA A 394 -7.23 17.91 3.26
CA ALA A 394 -7.73 18.62 4.44
C ALA A 394 -7.88 17.71 5.67
N HIS A 395 -8.36 16.47 5.50
CA HIS A 395 -8.39 15.48 6.59
C HIS A 395 -6.99 15.09 7.05
N LEU A 396 -6.03 14.96 6.13
CA LEU A 396 -4.62 14.70 6.48
C LEU A 396 -3.99 15.88 7.21
N ALA A 397 -4.25 17.12 6.79
CA ALA A 397 -3.76 18.33 7.45
C ALA A 397 -4.26 18.48 8.90
N ALA A 398 -5.44 17.94 9.21
CA ALA A 398 -5.99 17.93 10.57
C ALA A 398 -5.27 16.98 11.53
N VAL A 399 -4.62 15.93 11.01
CA VAL A 399 -3.92 14.90 11.81
C VAL A 399 -2.40 14.94 11.60
N ALA A 400 -1.91 15.84 10.74
CA ALA A 400 -0.49 16.00 10.44
C ALA A 400 0.28 16.50 11.68
N PRO A 401 1.50 15.98 11.93
CA PRO A 401 2.31 15.14 11.04
C PRO A 401 1.85 13.67 10.98
N VAL A 402 1.81 13.10 9.77
CA VAL A 402 1.31 11.74 9.51
C VAL A 402 2.37 10.84 8.86
N THR A 403 2.25 9.53 9.10
CA THR A 403 3.02 8.50 8.39
C THR A 403 2.16 7.85 7.30
N PRO A 404 2.73 7.19 6.28
CA PRO A 404 1.97 6.52 5.22
C PRO A 404 0.89 5.54 5.71
N PRO A 405 1.11 4.73 6.76
CA PRO A 405 0.06 3.90 7.35
C PRO A 405 -1.11 4.73 7.91
N VAL A 406 -0.82 5.84 8.60
CA VAL A 406 -1.87 6.74 9.14
C VAL A 406 -2.63 7.41 8.00
N MET A 407 -1.94 7.82 6.92
CA MET A 407 -2.59 8.36 5.73
C MET A 407 -3.60 7.36 5.13
N ARG A 408 -3.22 6.08 5.04
CA ARG A 408 -4.13 5.02 4.60
C ARG A 408 -5.32 4.85 5.53
N MET A 409 -5.12 4.90 6.85
CA MET A 409 -6.23 4.84 7.81
C MET A 409 -7.20 6.01 7.64
N VAL A 410 -6.69 7.23 7.41
CA VAL A 410 -7.51 8.41 7.12
C VAL A 410 -8.31 8.18 5.82
N GLN A 411 -7.66 7.71 4.77
CA GLN A 411 -8.32 7.39 3.50
C GLN A 411 -9.41 6.32 3.65
N GLU A 412 -9.14 5.24 4.38
CA GLU A 412 -10.14 4.19 4.68
C GLU A 412 -11.32 4.73 5.50
N ALA A 413 -11.06 5.63 6.45
CA ALA A 413 -12.09 6.25 7.29
C ALA A 413 -13.07 7.12 6.49
N LEU A 414 -12.59 7.78 5.42
CA LEU A 414 -13.46 8.56 4.52
C LEU A 414 -14.35 7.69 3.64
N GLY A 415 -13.92 6.46 3.35
CA GLY A 415 -14.68 5.51 2.53
C GLY A 415 -14.87 5.95 1.07
N PRO A 416 -15.61 5.16 0.28
CA PRO A 416 -15.92 5.48 -1.11
C PRO A 416 -16.61 6.84 -1.25
N PRO A 417 -16.29 7.65 -2.28
CA PRO A 417 -15.46 7.30 -3.45
C PRO A 417 -13.94 7.41 -3.22
N THR A 418 -13.46 7.72 -2.02
CA THR A 418 -12.03 7.91 -1.75
C THR A 418 -11.25 6.60 -1.79
N ASP A 419 -10.28 6.46 -2.69
CA ASP A 419 -9.37 5.33 -2.75
C ASP A 419 -7.88 5.73 -2.58
N THR A 420 -6.97 4.77 -2.74
CA THR A 420 -5.52 4.99 -2.64
C THR A 420 -4.97 5.90 -3.74
N GLY A 421 -5.64 6.02 -4.89
CA GLY A 421 -5.22 6.94 -5.95
C GLY A 421 -5.33 8.40 -5.52
N HIS A 422 -6.36 8.76 -4.75
CA HIS A 422 -6.48 10.12 -4.21
C HIS A 422 -5.38 10.44 -3.21
N LEU A 423 -4.92 9.46 -2.41
CA LEU A 423 -3.78 9.64 -1.52
C LEU A 423 -2.50 9.96 -2.30
N VAL A 424 -2.31 9.31 -3.45
CA VAL A 424 -1.19 9.59 -4.35
C VAL A 424 -1.28 10.99 -4.91
N GLU A 425 -2.45 11.43 -5.35
CA GLU A 425 -2.64 12.80 -5.85
C GLU A 425 -2.22 13.84 -4.80
N VAL A 426 -2.60 13.65 -3.53
CA VAL A 426 -2.14 14.53 -2.43
C VAL A 426 -0.62 14.53 -2.31
N PHE A 427 0.00 13.35 -2.36
CA PHE A 427 1.44 13.20 -2.19
C PHE A 427 2.23 13.79 -3.37
N LEU A 428 1.76 13.56 -4.60
CA LEU A 428 2.36 14.08 -5.83
C LEU A 428 2.04 15.56 -6.09
N GLY A 429 0.99 16.07 -5.44
CA GLY A 429 0.59 17.47 -5.48
C GLY A 429 1.60 18.44 -4.84
N GLY A 430 2.63 17.91 -4.16
CA GLY A 430 3.71 18.71 -3.58
C GLY A 430 3.32 19.48 -2.31
N LEU A 431 2.14 19.21 -1.73
CA LEU A 431 1.67 19.86 -0.50
C LEU A 431 2.34 19.33 0.77
N MET A 432 2.87 18.10 0.70
CA MET A 432 3.46 17.42 1.84
C MET A 432 4.98 17.41 1.73
N HIS A 433 5.67 17.74 2.81
CA HIS A 433 7.12 17.64 2.91
C HIS A 433 7.52 16.62 3.97
N ASN A 434 8.65 15.93 3.73
CA ASN A 434 9.18 15.00 4.71
C ASN A 434 9.74 15.78 5.91
N ALA A 435 9.15 15.61 7.08
CA ALA A 435 9.58 16.26 8.31
C ALA A 435 10.83 15.62 8.91
N ALA A 436 11.19 14.39 8.55
CA ALA A 436 12.40 13.71 9.04
C ALA A 436 13.54 13.87 8.02
N ALA A 437 14.37 14.91 8.20
CA ALA A 437 15.61 15.03 7.45
C ALA A 437 16.52 13.82 7.70
N ASP A 438 17.00 13.23 6.60
CA ASP A 438 17.84 12.05 6.51
C ASP A 438 19.13 12.26 7.35
N THR A 439 19.20 11.69 8.56
CA THR A 439 20.42 11.72 9.37
C THR A 439 21.12 10.38 9.19
N ALA A 440 22.28 10.39 8.51
CA ALA A 440 23.05 9.21 8.14
C ALA A 440 23.29 8.27 9.34
N GLY A 441 23.12 6.96 9.14
CA GLY A 441 23.53 5.91 10.07
C GLY A 441 22.48 5.40 11.07
N ARG A 442 21.23 5.88 11.05
CA ARG A 442 20.16 5.35 11.92
C ARG A 442 19.29 4.28 11.23
N LEU A 443 18.78 3.34 12.04
CA LEU A 443 17.77 2.35 11.65
C LEU A 443 16.61 3.01 10.88
N PRO A 444 15.94 2.33 9.93
CA PRO A 444 14.88 2.93 9.13
C PRO A 444 13.78 3.48 10.04
N GLN A 445 13.76 4.80 10.19
CA GLN A 445 12.74 5.52 10.95
C GLN A 445 11.51 5.68 10.08
N PRO A 446 10.30 5.75 10.67
CA PRO A 446 9.12 6.12 9.93
C PRO A 446 9.28 7.52 9.34
N GLU A 447 9.11 7.63 8.02
CA GLU A 447 9.10 8.91 7.33
C GLU A 447 7.80 9.65 7.70
N PHE A 448 7.94 10.80 8.35
CA PHE A 448 6.83 11.67 8.70
C PHE A 448 6.64 12.70 7.61
N PHE A 449 5.39 12.94 7.25
CA PHE A 449 5.01 13.97 6.29
C PHE A 449 4.12 14.99 6.97
N ASP A 450 4.41 16.24 6.69
CA ASP A 450 3.70 17.39 7.23
C ASP A 450 3.36 18.36 6.11
N PHE A 451 2.42 19.25 6.41
CA PHE A 451 2.07 20.39 5.57
C PHE A 451 2.73 21.64 6.14
N SER A 452 3.01 22.62 5.29
CA SER A 452 3.38 23.95 5.79
C SER A 452 2.21 24.60 6.54
N ASP A 453 2.51 25.53 7.43
CA ASP A 453 1.50 26.19 8.26
C ASP A 453 0.45 26.95 7.43
N ASP A 454 0.88 27.59 6.33
CA ASP A 454 -0.02 28.25 5.39
C ASP A 454 -0.93 27.25 4.67
N ALA A 455 -0.35 26.16 4.15
CA ALA A 455 -1.13 25.13 3.47
C ALA A 455 -2.15 24.48 4.41
N ARG A 456 -1.74 24.19 5.65
CA ARG A 456 -2.61 23.65 6.70
C ARG A 456 -3.78 24.57 6.99
N ARG A 457 -3.53 25.88 7.17
CA ARG A 457 -4.59 26.88 7.46
C ARG A 457 -5.63 26.93 6.35
N ILE A 458 -5.18 26.95 5.09
CA ILE A 458 -6.07 26.99 3.92
C ILE A 458 -6.90 25.70 3.86
N LEU A 459 -6.26 24.54 3.96
CA LEU A 459 -6.92 23.24 3.87
C LEU A 459 -7.94 23.03 4.99
N LEU A 460 -7.62 23.41 6.24
CA LEU A 460 -8.55 23.27 7.36
C LEU A 460 -9.79 24.17 7.22
N GLY A 461 -9.67 25.31 6.53
CA GLY A 461 -10.80 26.18 6.21
C GLY A 461 -11.78 25.61 5.19
N THR A 462 -11.44 24.51 4.51
CA THR A 462 -12.26 23.96 3.42
C THR A 462 -13.35 23.00 3.88
N LEU A 463 -13.26 22.49 5.12
CA LEU A 463 -14.18 21.48 5.66
C LEU A 463 -14.88 21.96 6.93
N PRO A 464 -16.15 21.56 7.15
CA PRO A 464 -16.86 21.89 8.37
C PRO A 464 -16.23 21.15 9.58
N ALA A 465 -16.08 21.85 10.71
CA ALA A 465 -15.42 21.31 11.91
C ALA A 465 -16.01 19.96 12.39
N ARG A 466 -17.32 19.78 12.27
CA ARG A 466 -18.01 18.51 12.62
C ARG A 466 -17.49 17.31 11.84
N GLU A 467 -17.10 17.50 10.58
CA GLU A 467 -16.62 16.44 9.72
C GLU A 467 -15.20 16.03 10.11
N LEU A 468 -14.32 17.03 10.31
CA LEU A 468 -12.96 16.81 10.80
C LEU A 468 -12.98 16.06 12.14
N LEU A 469 -13.81 16.49 13.09
CA LEU A 469 -13.95 15.84 14.41
C LEU A 469 -14.46 14.39 14.31
N ARG A 470 -15.35 14.10 13.36
CA ARG A 470 -15.84 12.73 13.14
C ARG A 470 -14.72 11.82 12.63
N THR A 471 -13.96 12.29 11.63
CA THR A 471 -12.86 11.53 11.04
C THR A 471 -11.74 11.29 12.07
N THR A 472 -11.36 12.31 12.85
CA THR A 472 -10.33 12.17 13.89
C THR A 472 -10.72 11.18 14.99
N ARG A 473 -11.98 11.19 15.42
CA ARG A 473 -12.51 10.19 16.38
C ARG A 473 -12.45 8.77 15.83
N LEU A 474 -12.90 8.56 14.59
CA LEU A 474 -12.85 7.25 13.95
C LEU A 474 -11.41 6.73 13.83
N ILE A 475 -10.47 7.59 13.46
CA ILE A 475 -9.04 7.24 13.42
C ILE A 475 -8.52 6.87 14.81
N ALA A 476 -8.86 7.64 15.85
CA ALA A 476 -8.47 7.34 17.23
C ALA A 476 -9.03 5.98 17.69
N GLU A 477 -10.29 5.67 17.39
CA GLU A 477 -10.91 4.37 17.67
C GLU A 477 -10.22 3.22 16.91
N ARG A 478 -9.89 3.43 15.63
CA ARG A 478 -9.20 2.45 14.78
C ARG A 478 -7.79 2.18 15.28
N LEU A 479 -7.05 3.22 15.63
CA LEU A 479 -5.73 3.11 16.27
C LEU A 479 -5.84 2.34 17.58
N ALA A 480 -6.81 2.68 18.44
CA ALA A 480 -7.08 1.97 19.68
C ALA A 480 -7.45 0.49 19.45
N ALA A 481 -8.12 0.14 18.35
CA ALA A 481 -8.44 -1.24 17.97
C ALA A 481 -7.23 -2.02 17.43
N CYS A 482 -6.40 -1.37 16.61
CA CYS A 482 -5.14 -1.90 16.10
C CYS A 482 -4.15 -2.22 17.22
N VAL A 483 -4.13 -1.37 18.25
CA VAL A 483 -3.35 -1.56 19.47
C VAL A 483 -3.73 -2.86 20.21
N ARG A 484 -4.99 -3.32 20.12
CA ARG A 484 -5.48 -4.55 20.78
C ARG A 484 -5.09 -5.85 20.08
N HIS A 485 -4.65 -5.82 18.81
CA HIS A 485 -4.58 -7.00 17.94
C HIS A 485 -3.22 -7.19 17.23
N SER A 486 -2.09 -7.03 17.93
CA SER A 486 -0.74 -7.44 17.50
C SER A 486 0.06 -6.44 16.61
N PRO A 487 1.41 -6.57 16.52
CA PRO A 487 2.34 -5.45 16.32
C PRO A 487 2.85 -5.19 14.89
N SER A 488 2.86 -3.94 14.36
CA SER A 488 3.75 -3.57 13.23
C SER A 488 4.10 -2.06 12.96
N PHE A 489 4.07 -1.14 13.93
CA PHE A 489 4.59 0.26 13.82
C PHE A 489 4.72 0.93 15.20
N THR A 490 5.88 1.47 15.57
CA THR A 490 6.16 2.00 16.92
C THR A 490 5.50 3.37 17.17
N ALA A 491 4.33 3.40 17.80
CA ALA A 491 3.77 4.56 18.48
C ALA A 491 4.25 4.62 19.93
N TRP A 492 4.35 5.79 20.54
CA TRP A 492 4.81 5.99 21.90
C TRP A 492 3.67 6.55 22.73
N VAL A 493 3.21 5.85 23.76
CA VAL A 493 2.18 6.40 24.66
C VAL A 493 2.88 7.12 25.80
N ALA A 494 2.60 8.40 26.03
CA ALA A 494 3.09 9.09 27.22
C ALA A 494 2.55 8.42 28.49
N HIS A 495 3.45 7.99 29.36
CA HIS A 495 3.13 7.29 30.60
C HIS A 495 4.20 7.57 31.68
N PRO A 496 3.83 8.00 32.91
CA PRO A 496 4.78 8.39 33.96
C PRO A 496 5.77 7.27 34.38
N GLY A 497 5.39 6.01 34.19
CA GLY A 497 6.25 4.83 34.40
C GLY A 497 7.05 4.34 33.18
N GLY A 498 6.97 5.02 32.03
CA GLY A 498 7.62 4.57 30.78
C GLY A 498 9.14 4.59 30.81
N ALA A 499 9.79 3.66 30.11
CA ALA A 499 11.25 3.53 30.10
C ALA A 499 11.96 4.56 29.21
N ALA A 500 11.23 5.30 28.39
CA ALA A 500 11.85 6.11 27.35
C ALA A 500 11.19 7.49 27.20
N ALA A 501 12.00 8.52 26.93
CA ALA A 501 11.65 9.93 27.04
C ALA A 501 11.11 10.51 25.72
N VAL A 502 10.04 11.32 25.76
CA VAL A 502 9.40 12.04 24.65
C VAL A 502 9.45 13.54 24.92
N ASP A 503 9.89 14.31 23.91
CA ASP A 503 9.90 15.78 23.95
C ASP A 503 8.50 16.34 23.66
N ALA A 504 8.12 17.37 24.44
CA ALA A 504 6.94 18.23 24.40
C ALA A 504 5.57 17.61 23.98
N PRO A 505 4.50 17.80 24.78
CA PRO A 505 3.16 17.25 24.50
C PRO A 505 2.45 17.85 23.27
N GLU A 506 3.02 18.83 22.59
CA GLU A 506 2.38 19.61 21.52
C GLU A 506 2.10 18.80 20.24
N ARG A 507 2.71 17.63 20.05
CA ARG A 507 2.54 16.81 18.83
C ARG A 507 2.01 15.43 19.13
N SER A 508 0.83 15.38 19.74
CA SER A 508 0.03 14.15 19.85
C SER A 508 -0.88 14.01 18.63
N PHE A 509 -0.94 12.82 18.04
CA PHE A 509 -1.79 12.57 16.87
C PHE A 509 -3.09 11.82 17.22
N ALA A 510 -3.20 11.30 18.45
CA ALA A 510 -4.40 10.65 18.99
C ALA A 510 -4.31 10.56 20.53
N GLN A 511 -5.42 10.22 21.20
CA GLN A 511 -5.47 10.00 22.66
C GLN A 511 -6.02 8.59 22.96
N LEU A 512 -5.44 7.88 23.94
CA LEU A 512 -5.87 6.56 24.42
C LEU A 512 -6.45 6.63 25.83
N GLU A 513 -7.50 5.85 26.10
CA GLU A 513 -8.07 5.72 27.46
C GLU A 513 -7.19 4.87 28.39
N GLU A 514 -7.14 5.23 29.68
CA GLU A 514 -6.41 4.51 30.75
C GLU A 514 -6.74 3.02 30.84
N ARG A 515 -8.02 2.66 30.69
CA ARG A 515 -8.50 1.27 30.73
C ARG A 515 -7.89 0.41 29.62
N LEU A 516 -7.59 1.02 28.48
CA LEU A 516 -6.95 0.36 27.36
C LEU A 516 -5.46 0.14 27.62
N LEU A 517 -4.77 1.07 28.29
CA LEU A 517 -3.35 0.92 28.68
C LEU A 517 -3.13 -0.22 29.67
N LYS A 518 -3.99 -0.35 30.68
CA LYS A 518 -3.95 -1.48 31.63
C LYS A 518 -4.06 -2.83 30.92
N ARG A 519 -4.90 -2.93 29.88
CA ARG A 519 -5.09 -4.15 29.07
C ARG A 519 -3.91 -4.46 28.15
N LEU A 520 -3.06 -3.48 27.86
CA LEU A 520 -1.87 -3.62 27.01
C LEU A 520 -0.60 -3.96 27.81
N GLY A 521 -0.74 -4.24 29.11
CA GLY A 521 0.38 -4.55 30.00
C GLY A 521 1.21 -3.32 30.40
N VAL A 522 0.70 -2.10 30.18
CA VAL A 522 1.32 -0.86 30.66
C VAL A 522 0.83 -0.62 32.09
N ALA A 523 1.73 -0.77 33.07
CA ALA A 523 1.41 -0.61 34.48
C ALA A 523 1.10 0.86 34.80
N THR A 524 -0.17 1.19 35.02
CA THR A 524 -0.60 2.52 35.47
C THR A 524 -0.32 2.69 36.96
N CYS A 525 0.29 3.80 37.36
CA CYS A 525 0.60 4.10 38.75
C CYS A 525 -0.69 4.31 39.58
N LEU A 526 -1.24 3.21 40.10
CA LEU A 526 -2.09 3.21 41.28
C LEU A 526 -1.60 2.22 42.37
N ASP A 527 -0.56 1.44 42.09
CA ASP A 527 0.00 0.44 43.05
C ASP A 527 1.46 0.71 43.44
N ALA A 528 2.02 1.89 43.17
CA ALA A 528 3.36 2.22 43.65
C ALA A 528 3.26 2.84 45.06
N PRO A 529 3.88 2.23 46.10
CA PRO A 529 3.95 2.86 47.42
C PRO A 529 4.72 4.19 47.32
N PRO A 530 4.39 5.20 48.15
CA PRO A 530 5.03 6.50 48.10
C PRO A 530 6.54 6.34 48.33
N VAL A 531 7.33 6.80 47.35
CA VAL A 531 8.77 6.93 47.51
C VAL A 531 9.03 8.15 48.37
N ASP A 532 9.49 7.93 49.60
CA ASP A 532 9.94 8.98 50.51
C ASP A 532 11.03 9.83 49.84
N ARG A 533 10.77 11.13 49.74
CA ARG A 533 11.82 12.11 49.43
C ARG A 533 12.60 12.37 50.72
N PRO A 534 13.94 12.22 50.74
CA PRO A 534 14.74 12.76 51.83
C PRO A 534 14.70 14.30 51.79
N PRO A 535 14.72 14.99 52.95
CA PRO A 535 14.71 16.44 53.00
C PRO A 535 16.02 17.05 52.46
N PRO A 536 15.98 18.29 51.94
CA PRO A 536 17.15 18.94 51.36
C PRO A 536 18.19 19.28 52.44
N ALA A 537 19.45 18.95 52.17
CA ALA A 537 20.59 19.35 53.00
C ALA A 537 20.75 20.88 52.97
N ALA A 538 20.80 21.48 54.16
CA ALA A 538 21.04 22.90 54.37
C ALA A 538 22.45 23.28 53.88
N GLY A 539 22.53 24.41 53.16
CA GLY A 539 23.76 24.98 52.65
C GLY A 539 24.70 25.46 53.77
N ALA A 540 25.96 25.05 53.70
CA ALA A 540 27.05 25.67 54.44
C ALA A 540 27.41 26.99 53.75
N GLY A 541 27.17 28.10 54.45
CA GLY A 541 27.54 29.44 54.03
C GLY A 541 29.05 29.66 54.03
N ALA A 542 29.53 30.29 52.97
CA ALA A 542 30.84 30.94 52.95
C ALA A 542 30.64 32.44 53.27
N GLY A 543 31.42 32.96 54.21
CA GLY A 543 31.50 34.41 54.43
C GLY A 543 32.22 34.79 55.72
N SER A 544 33.54 34.95 55.65
CA SER A 544 34.29 36.09 56.22
C SER A 544 35.81 35.84 56.16
N GLY A 545 36.55 36.68 55.42
CA GLY A 545 37.93 37.04 55.78
C GLY A 545 37.91 38.03 56.97
N PRO A 546 39.06 38.56 57.47
CA PRO A 546 40.29 38.85 56.70
C PRO A 546 41.64 38.56 57.42
N ASP A 547 42.72 38.77 56.65
CA ASP A 547 43.91 39.60 57.00
C ASP A 547 45.32 38.95 57.09
N ALA A 548 46.25 39.72 56.51
CA ALA A 548 47.69 39.89 56.76
C ALA A 548 48.78 38.86 56.35
N GLY A 549 49.72 39.37 55.52
CA GLY A 549 51.15 39.02 55.46
C GLY A 549 51.54 38.06 54.33
N GLY A 550 52.44 38.36 53.39
CA GLY A 550 53.51 39.34 53.35
C GLY A 550 54.75 38.66 52.74
N ARG A 551 55.18 39.17 51.59
CA ARG A 551 56.32 38.81 50.73
C ARG A 551 56.11 37.71 49.69
#